data_AF-A0A952MVF2-F1
#
_entry.id   AF-A0A952MVF2-F1
#
_cell.length_a   1.000
_cell.length_b   1.000
_cell.length_c   1.000
_cell.angle_alpha   90.00
_cell.angle_beta   90.00
_cell.angle_gamma   90.00
#
_symmetry.space_group_name_H-M   'P 1'
#
loop_
_entity.id
_entity.type
_entity.pdbx_description
1 polymer ?
#
loop_
_entity_poly.entity_id
_entity_poly.type
_entity_poly.pdbx_seq_one_letter_code
_entity_poly.pdbx_strand_id
1 'polypeptide(L)'
;MLGSEEKKFEELLELPKSMSISDFDNYINEYLRRKADKNLAIQELDRILAVLQNHITSLSLYLKQNHLLSKDRVAPVVEIEFYTKQEVAAKYRVSIRTVTNWIIDGLDTIEIGGVKRISNSALNAFTEIKRTKKFRWKSIAK
;
A
#
# COMPACT_ATOMS: atom_id res chain seq x y z
N MET A 1 26.07 0.48 10.91
CA MET A 1 27.21 1.21 11.48
C MET A 1 26.65 2.47 12.11
N LEU A 2 26.37 2.45 13.42
CA LEU A 2 25.90 3.62 14.18
C LEU A 2 26.96 4.72 14.05
N GLY A 3 26.50 5.91 13.66
CA GLY A 3 27.33 6.98 13.15
C GLY A 3 28.26 7.51 14.23
N SER A 4 29.44 7.97 13.79
CA SER A 4 30.45 8.65 14.62
C SER A 4 29.91 9.78 15.52
N GLU A 5 28.69 10.27 15.31
CA GLU A 5 28.08 11.37 16.05
C GLU A 5 27.35 10.93 17.32
N GLU A 6 26.66 9.77 17.31
CA GLU A 6 25.99 9.25 18.52
C GLU A 6 27.01 8.91 19.61
N LYS A 7 28.16 8.35 19.21
CA LYS A 7 29.29 8.12 20.11
C LYS A 7 29.88 9.40 20.70
N LYS A 8 29.93 10.49 19.91
CA LYS A 8 30.40 11.80 20.40
C LYS A 8 29.39 12.42 21.37
N PHE A 9 28.10 12.22 21.14
CA PHE A 9 27.05 12.70 22.04
C PHE A 9 27.05 11.91 23.37
N GLU A 10 27.27 10.60 23.32
CA GLU A 10 27.49 9.79 24.52
C GLU A 10 28.76 10.21 25.27
N GLU A 11 29.88 10.47 24.59
CA GLU A 11 31.09 11.03 25.22
C GLU A 11 30.82 12.38 25.90
N LEU A 12 30.05 13.28 25.26
CA LEU A 12 29.65 14.58 25.84
C LEU A 12 28.81 14.44 27.11
N LEU A 13 28.03 13.37 27.24
CA LEU A 13 27.21 13.10 28.42
C LEU A 13 28.03 12.47 29.56
N GLU A 14 29.18 11.87 29.26
CA GLU A 14 30.07 11.25 30.26
C GLU A 14 31.21 12.17 30.75
N LEU A 15 31.68 13.09 29.91
CA LEU A 15 32.73 14.07 30.21
C LEU A 15 32.51 14.91 31.50
N PRO A 16 31.28 15.35 31.84
CA PRO A 16 31.04 16.14 33.06
C PRO A 16 31.31 15.37 34.36
N LYS A 17 31.42 14.04 34.30
CA LYS A 17 31.63 13.18 35.48
C LYS A 17 33.10 13.10 35.91
N SER A 18 34.04 13.47 35.03
CA SER A 18 35.48 13.30 35.23
C SER A 18 36.30 14.58 35.04
N MET A 19 35.67 15.68 34.58
CA MET A 19 36.36 16.92 34.23
C MET A 19 36.03 18.05 35.22
N SER A 20 36.98 18.98 35.43
CA SER A 20 36.72 20.19 36.20
C SER A 20 35.79 21.13 35.43
N ILE A 21 34.98 21.93 36.14
CA ILE A 21 34.00 22.84 35.53
C ILE A 21 34.68 23.82 34.55
N SER A 22 35.86 24.33 34.89
CA SER A 22 36.62 25.25 34.03
C SER A 22 37.10 24.60 32.73
N ASP A 23 37.48 23.32 32.77
CA ASP A 23 37.93 22.61 31.58
C ASP A 23 36.75 22.21 30.68
N PHE A 24 35.61 21.87 31.29
CA PHE A 24 34.36 21.62 30.58
C PHE A 24 33.86 22.90 29.88
N ASP A 25 33.91 24.05 30.54
CA ASP A 25 33.55 25.34 29.95
C ASP A 25 34.46 25.70 28.77
N ASN A 26 35.77 25.48 28.88
CA ASN A 26 36.70 25.69 27.76
C ASN A 26 36.40 24.76 26.59
N TYR A 27 36.13 23.48 26.87
CA TYR A 27 35.77 22.50 25.85
C TYR A 27 34.46 22.85 25.14
N ILE A 28 33.42 23.25 25.88
CA ILE A 28 32.14 23.71 25.30
C ILE A 28 32.35 24.99 24.48
N ASN A 29 33.13 25.95 24.98
CA ASN A 29 33.41 27.17 24.22
C ASN A 29 34.20 26.90 22.94
N GLU A 30 35.12 25.92 22.94
CA GLU A 30 35.84 25.50 21.75
C GLU A 30 34.94 24.74 20.77
N TYR A 31 34.08 23.86 21.27
CA TYR A 31 33.05 23.16 20.50
C TYR A 31 32.07 24.14 19.83
N LEU A 32 31.58 25.12 20.59
CA LEU A 32 30.72 26.18 20.10
C LEU A 32 31.44 27.10 19.11
N ARG A 33 32.73 27.40 19.32
CA ARG A 33 33.55 28.15 18.35
C ARG A 33 33.73 27.39 17.03
N ARG A 34 33.94 26.07 17.07
CA ARG A 34 33.99 25.22 15.87
C ARG A 34 32.64 25.16 15.15
N LYS A 35 31.52 25.13 15.89
CA LYS A 35 30.14 25.23 15.36
C LYS A 35 29.76 26.65 14.88
N ALA A 36 30.44 27.69 15.35
CA ALA A 36 30.22 29.08 14.94
C ALA A 36 30.89 29.42 13.59
N ASP A 37 31.70 28.52 13.03
CA ASP A 37 32.23 28.69 11.69
C ASP A 37 31.11 28.46 10.66
N LYS A 38 30.61 29.58 10.13
CA LYS A 38 29.50 29.62 9.17
C LYS A 38 29.75 28.71 7.96
N ASN A 39 31.01 28.52 7.57
CA ASN A 39 31.37 27.65 6.45
C ASN A 39 31.21 26.16 6.79
N LEU A 40 31.58 25.77 8.01
CA LEU A 40 31.41 24.39 8.50
C LEU A 40 29.91 24.06 8.65
N ALA A 41 29.13 25.00 9.18
CA ALA A 41 27.68 24.85 9.32
C ALA A 41 26.98 24.70 7.95
N ILE A 42 27.42 25.45 6.93
CA ILE A 42 26.92 25.31 5.56
C ILE A 42 27.27 23.94 4.98
N GLN A 43 28.50 23.45 5.18
CA GLN A 43 28.91 22.12 4.71
C GLN A 43 28.12 20.99 5.40
N GLU A 44 27.84 21.10 6.70
CA GLU A 44 26.96 20.16 7.41
C GLU A 44 25.53 20.19 6.85
N LEU A 45 24.99 21.38 6.56
CA LEU A 45 23.67 21.56 5.95
C LEU A 45 23.58 20.95 4.56
N ASP A 46 24.57 21.19 3.70
CA ASP A 46 24.64 20.61 2.36
C ASP A 46 24.72 19.08 2.41
N ARG A 47 25.46 18.53 3.38
CA ARG A 47 25.55 17.08 3.59
C ARG A 47 24.20 16.49 4.02
N ILE A 48 23.49 17.13 4.94
CA ILE A 48 22.17 16.70 5.39
C ILE A 48 21.15 16.78 4.24
N LEU A 49 21.19 17.87 3.45
CA LEU A 49 20.35 18.03 2.27
C LEU A 49 20.60 16.93 1.23
N ALA A 50 21.85 16.58 0.96
CA ALA A 50 22.20 15.51 0.03
C ALA A 50 21.69 14.14 0.51
N VAL A 51 21.81 13.85 1.80
CA VAL A 51 21.29 12.60 2.41
C VAL A 51 19.77 12.54 2.29
N LEU A 52 19.06 13.64 2.59
CA LEU A 52 17.60 13.70 2.45
C LEU A 52 17.16 13.53 0.99
N GLN A 53 17.85 14.17 0.04
CA GLN A 53 17.57 13.99 -1.39
C GLN A 53 17.75 12.54 -1.85
N ASN A 54 18.77 11.85 -1.35
CA ASN A 54 18.97 10.42 -1.62
C ASN A 54 17.85 9.56 -1.03
N HIS A 55 17.40 9.84 0.20
CA HIS A 55 16.27 9.12 0.80
C HIS A 55 14.96 9.33 0.04
N ILE A 56 14.67 10.57 -0.39
CA ILE A 56 13.50 10.87 -1.22
C ILE A 56 13.56 10.11 -2.55
N THR A 57 14.73 10.09 -3.19
CA THR A 57 14.93 9.37 -4.45
C THR A 57 14.72 7.87 -4.26
N SER A 58 15.30 7.28 -3.21
CA SER A 58 15.11 5.87 -2.86
C SER A 58 13.64 5.51 -2.61
N LEU A 59 12.92 6.33 -1.85
CA LEU A 59 11.47 6.16 -1.62
C LEU A 59 10.66 6.26 -2.91
N SER A 60 10.99 7.22 -3.79
CA SER A 60 10.31 7.38 -5.07
C SER A 60 10.50 6.15 -5.99
N LEU A 61 11.72 5.58 -6.00
CA LEU A 61 12.04 4.38 -6.75
C LEU A 61 11.32 3.17 -6.16
N TYR A 62 11.28 3.04 -4.83
CA TYR A 62 10.55 1.98 -4.14
C TYR A 62 9.05 2.02 -4.46
N LEU A 63 8.42 3.20 -4.39
CA LEU A 63 7.02 3.37 -4.75
C LEU A 63 6.75 3.06 -6.22
N LYS A 64 7.63 3.50 -7.13
CA LYS A 64 7.51 3.22 -8.56
C LYS A 64 7.65 1.72 -8.85
N GLN A 65 8.62 1.06 -8.22
CA GLN A 65 8.81 -0.38 -8.34
C GLN A 65 7.60 -1.15 -7.81
N ASN A 66 7.09 -0.79 -6.64
CA ASN A 66 5.88 -1.41 -6.08
C ASN A 66 4.65 -1.16 -6.94
N HIS A 67 4.51 0.03 -7.53
CA HIS A 67 3.42 0.31 -8.46
C HIS A 67 3.50 -0.57 -9.72
N LEU A 68 4.69 -0.72 -10.32
CA LEU A 68 4.91 -1.60 -11.46
C LEU A 68 4.66 -3.07 -11.10
N LEU A 69 5.20 -3.54 -9.97
CA LEU A 69 4.94 -4.87 -9.47
C LEU A 69 3.45 -5.09 -9.14
N SER A 70 2.73 -4.06 -8.69
CA SER A 70 1.27 -4.16 -8.48
C SER A 70 0.48 -4.23 -9.78
N LYS A 71 0.98 -3.59 -10.86
CA LYS A 71 0.42 -3.72 -12.21
C LYS A 71 0.64 -5.13 -12.76
N ASP A 72 1.81 -5.71 -12.53
CA ASP A 72 2.14 -7.08 -12.96
C ASP A 72 1.55 -8.16 -12.02
N ARG A 73 1.18 -7.80 -10.78
CA ARG A 73 0.44 -8.66 -9.82
C ARG A 73 -1.07 -8.59 -9.97
N VAL A 74 -1.59 -7.94 -11.00
CA VAL A 74 -2.80 -8.48 -11.62
C VAL A 74 -2.34 -9.71 -12.39
N ALA A 75 -2.07 -10.80 -11.65
CA ALA A 75 -2.27 -12.11 -12.25
C ALA A 75 -3.63 -11.99 -12.93
N PRO A 76 -3.79 -12.35 -14.23
CA PRO A 76 -5.13 -12.58 -14.71
C PRO A 76 -5.74 -13.49 -13.65
N VAL A 77 -6.89 -13.09 -13.09
CA VAL A 77 -7.74 -14.07 -12.43
C VAL A 77 -8.02 -15.04 -13.56
N VAL A 78 -7.17 -16.07 -13.67
CA VAL A 78 -7.37 -17.13 -14.63
C VAL A 78 -8.65 -17.72 -14.10
N GLU A 79 -9.75 -17.42 -14.77
CA GLU A 79 -11.00 -18.08 -14.48
C GLU A 79 -10.81 -19.52 -14.90
N ILE A 80 -10.40 -20.34 -13.93
CA ILE A 80 -10.12 -21.77 -14.13
C ILE A 80 -11.43 -22.52 -14.43
N GLU A 81 -12.57 -21.97 -14.00
CA GLU A 81 -13.86 -22.65 -14.06
C GLU A 81 -14.95 -21.83 -14.75
N PHE A 82 -15.46 -22.40 -15.85
CA PHE A 82 -16.63 -21.93 -16.58
C PHE A 82 -17.75 -22.95 -16.45
N TYR A 83 -18.95 -22.49 -16.12
CA TYR A 83 -20.12 -23.33 -15.93
C TYR A 83 -21.14 -23.13 -17.05
N THR A 84 -21.81 -24.20 -17.45
CA THR A 84 -23.00 -24.17 -18.28
C THR A 84 -24.23 -23.77 -17.45
N LYS A 85 -25.31 -23.36 -18.13
CA LYS A 85 -26.58 -23.04 -17.46
C LYS A 85 -27.12 -24.21 -16.62
N GLN A 86 -26.85 -25.46 -17.03
CA GLN A 86 -27.25 -26.66 -16.30
C GLN A 86 -26.46 -26.82 -15.00
N GLU A 87 -25.16 -26.60 -15.04
CA GLU A 87 -24.30 -26.68 -13.85
C GLU A 87 -24.63 -25.58 -12.84
N VAL A 88 -24.89 -24.36 -13.31
CA VAL A 88 -25.37 -23.27 -12.44
C VAL A 88 -26.71 -23.60 -11.80
N ALA A 89 -27.65 -24.13 -12.59
CA ALA A 89 -28.96 -24.54 -12.08
C ALA A 89 -28.84 -25.60 -10.96
N ALA A 90 -27.96 -26.59 -11.14
CA ALA A 90 -27.68 -27.60 -10.14
C ALA A 90 -27.01 -27.00 -8.89
N LYS A 91 -25.98 -26.16 -9.06
CA LYS A 91 -25.21 -25.52 -7.97
C LYS A 91 -26.10 -24.67 -7.06
N TYR A 92 -27.01 -23.89 -7.64
CA TYR A 92 -27.90 -22.99 -6.90
C TYR A 92 -29.28 -23.59 -6.59
N ARG A 93 -29.52 -24.86 -6.97
CA ARG A 93 -30.82 -25.55 -6.81
C ARG A 93 -31.99 -24.73 -7.37
N VAL A 94 -31.81 -24.18 -8.57
CA VAL A 94 -32.82 -23.40 -9.30
C VAL A 94 -33.15 -24.05 -10.63
N SER A 95 -34.28 -23.68 -11.24
CA SER A 95 -34.62 -24.16 -12.58
C SER A 95 -33.68 -23.56 -13.64
N ILE A 96 -33.46 -24.29 -14.75
CA ILE A 96 -32.71 -23.76 -15.91
C ILE A 96 -33.36 -22.48 -16.46
N ARG A 97 -34.69 -22.38 -16.36
CA ARG A 97 -35.44 -21.17 -16.74
C ARG A 97 -35.06 -19.98 -15.88
N THR A 98 -34.85 -20.18 -14.59
CA THR A 98 -34.38 -19.14 -13.66
C THR A 98 -33.00 -18.63 -14.09
N VAL A 99 -32.07 -19.52 -14.42
CA VAL A 99 -30.74 -19.14 -14.91
C VAL A 99 -30.83 -18.39 -16.24
N THR A 100 -31.73 -18.81 -17.14
CA THR A 100 -31.98 -18.13 -18.41
C THR A 100 -32.49 -16.71 -18.18
N ASN A 101 -33.40 -16.51 -17.21
CA ASN A 101 -33.87 -15.18 -16.83
C ASN A 101 -32.75 -14.34 -16.22
N TRP A 102 -31.80 -14.93 -15.48
CA TRP A 102 -30.64 -14.19 -14.99
C TRP A 102 -29.78 -13.65 -16.12
N ILE A 103 -29.56 -14.45 -17.17
CA ILE A 103 -28.84 -14.01 -18.37
C ILE A 103 -29.58 -12.84 -19.05
N ILE A 104 -30.90 -12.91 -19.17
CA ILE A 104 -31.73 -11.82 -19.71
C ILE A 104 -31.65 -10.56 -18.82
N ASP A 105 -31.62 -10.74 -17.49
CA ASP A 105 -31.50 -9.68 -16.50
C ASP A 105 -30.11 -9.03 -16.43
N GLY A 106 -29.13 -9.53 -17.20
CA GLY A 106 -27.77 -8.99 -17.26
C GLY A 106 -26.69 -9.82 -16.55
N LEU A 107 -26.87 -11.14 -16.39
CA LEU A 107 -25.77 -12.04 -16.05
C LEU A 107 -24.88 -12.27 -17.27
N ASP A 108 -23.61 -11.89 -17.17
CA ASP A 108 -22.64 -12.00 -18.26
C ASP A 108 -22.35 -13.47 -18.62
N THR A 109 -22.23 -13.72 -19.93
CA THR A 109 -21.88 -15.04 -20.49
C THR A 109 -20.81 -14.91 -21.54
N ILE A 110 -19.90 -15.87 -21.60
CA ILE A 110 -18.85 -15.99 -22.61
C ILE A 110 -19.13 -17.22 -23.46
N GLU A 111 -18.98 -17.10 -24.78
CA GLU A 111 -19.14 -18.23 -25.69
C GLU A 111 -17.82 -18.97 -25.86
N ILE A 112 -17.78 -20.24 -25.46
CA ILE A 112 -16.59 -21.10 -25.56
C ILE A 112 -16.99 -22.36 -26.32
N GLY A 113 -16.50 -22.50 -27.56
CA GLY A 113 -16.81 -23.65 -28.41
C GLY A 113 -18.28 -23.75 -28.82
N GLY A 114 -18.96 -22.62 -29.04
CA GLY A 114 -20.38 -22.57 -29.43
C GLY A 114 -21.38 -22.78 -28.29
N VAL A 115 -20.91 -22.88 -27.04
CA VAL A 115 -21.75 -23.02 -25.85
C VAL A 115 -21.57 -21.79 -24.98
N LYS A 116 -22.68 -21.15 -24.60
CA LYS A 116 -22.69 -20.07 -23.61
C LYS A 116 -22.28 -20.63 -22.24
N ARG A 117 -21.20 -20.10 -21.70
CA ARG A 117 -20.69 -20.41 -20.37
C ARG A 117 -20.71 -19.17 -19.49
N ILE A 118 -20.83 -19.41 -18.20
CA ILE A 118 -20.94 -18.41 -17.16
C ILE A 118 -19.72 -18.61 -16.26
N SER A 119 -18.95 -17.55 -16.07
CA SER A 119 -17.82 -17.61 -15.16
C SER A 119 -18.24 -17.47 -13.71
N ASN A 120 -17.38 -17.94 -12.80
CA ASN A 120 -17.66 -17.80 -11.38
C ASN A 120 -17.66 -16.32 -10.94
N SER A 121 -16.86 -15.44 -11.56
CA SER A 121 -16.87 -14.01 -11.23
C SER A 121 -18.19 -13.33 -11.65
N ALA A 122 -18.73 -13.68 -12.83
CA ALA A 122 -20.02 -13.17 -13.30
C ALA A 122 -21.16 -13.55 -12.35
N LEU A 123 -21.15 -14.78 -11.81
CA LEU A 123 -22.13 -15.22 -10.81
C LEU A 123 -22.02 -14.44 -9.50
N ASN A 124 -20.80 -14.23 -9.01
CA ASN A 124 -20.57 -13.48 -7.78
C ASN A 124 -21.03 -12.02 -7.93
N ALA A 125 -20.64 -11.35 -9.02
CA ALA A 125 -21.07 -9.98 -9.30
C ALA A 125 -22.60 -9.87 -9.40
N PHE A 126 -23.26 -10.78 -10.11
CA PHE A 126 -24.71 -10.78 -10.26
C PHE A 126 -25.44 -11.00 -8.92
N THR A 127 -24.95 -11.92 -8.09
CA THR A 127 -25.54 -12.20 -6.78
C THR A 127 -25.37 -11.03 -5.81
N GLU A 128 -24.23 -10.33 -5.83
CA GLU A 128 -24.02 -9.10 -5.05
C GLU A 128 -25.00 -7.99 -5.46
N ILE A 129 -25.21 -7.78 -6.76
CA ILE A 129 -26.17 -6.78 -7.28
C ILE A 129 -27.60 -7.13 -6.86
N LYS A 130 -28.00 -8.41 -6.93
CA LYS A 130 -29.36 -8.82 -6.52
C LYS A 130 -29.54 -8.82 -5.00
N ARG A 131 -28.48 -9.04 -4.21
CA ARG A 131 -28.51 -8.94 -2.74
C ARG A 131 -28.77 -7.49 -2.31
N THR A 132 -28.09 -6.52 -2.92
CA THR A 132 -28.26 -5.09 -2.61
C THR A 132 -29.61 -4.53 -3.07
N LYS A 133 -30.24 -5.11 -4.10
CA LYS A 133 -31.60 -4.74 -4.54
C LYS A 133 -32.73 -5.24 -3.62
N LYS A 134 -32.48 -6.21 -2.72
CA LYS A 134 -33.56 -6.92 -2.02
C LYS A 134 -34.22 -6.19 -0.84
N PHE A 135 -33.76 -5.03 -0.37
CA PHE A 135 -34.43 -4.33 0.74
C PHE A 135 -34.24 -2.80 0.66
N ARG A 136 -35.18 -2.10 0.01
CA ARG A 136 -35.51 -0.71 0.33
C ARG A 136 -36.99 -0.67 0.68
N TRP A 137 -37.32 -0.97 1.95
CA TRP A 137 -38.62 -0.59 2.47
C TRP A 137 -38.71 0.93 2.36
N LYS A 138 -39.50 1.44 1.41
CA LYS A 138 -40.02 2.80 1.52
C LYS A 138 -40.86 2.81 2.78
N SER A 139 -40.30 3.25 3.90
CA SER A 139 -41.07 3.69 5.04
C SER A 139 -41.87 4.90 4.57
N ILE A 140 -43.08 4.65 4.08
CA ILE A 140 -44.10 5.70 3.96
C ILE A 140 -44.53 5.94 5.41
N ALA A 141 -43.82 6.85 6.08
CA ALA A 141 -44.29 7.40 7.35
C ALA A 141 -45.58 8.18 7.06
N LYS A 142 -46.61 7.87 7.85
CA LYS A 142 -47.94 8.47 7.84
C LYS A 142 -47.91 9.91 8.34
#